data_AF-L0AWT0-F1
#
_entry.id   AF-L0AWT0-F1
#
_cell.length_a   1.000
_cell.length_b   1.000
_cell.length_c   1.000
_cell.angle_alpha   90.00
_cell.angle_beta   90.00
_cell.angle_gamma   90.00
#
_symmetry.space_group_name_H-M   'P 1'
#
loop_
_entity.id
_entity.type
_entity.pdbx_description
1 polymer ?
#
loop_
_entity_poly.entity_id
_entity_poly.type
_entity_poly.pdbx_seq_one_letter_code
_entity_poly.pdbx_strand_id
1 'polypeptide(L)'
;MTGKGVTIDIGKRPEGSGNQKVEKDTKGYYYESGKVRVNLTDDWFPDPEGTYRKLTHSLKDGNIESIVHKGSALSGLTGLESHTSVSVLYWSSNYQNPLLIQLGNDENEYYTTSDGSTWTNANINTTTLKSKLDKENCTKNGAHIINLTEKSNGNYRCPNGCKTNIQVSYNSSYGGITFYQPTIGSNTFSVTSFKDGSNWQLGLPSLKSVSQIKVDWKASGETNPLLYFYHQSRPYRYFRRSSSDSNTWIEVSLANAHPNGQTPQIPLDLSKSSGITYDGGGSKINITVLRSHIGEGYYGYQYSLRGASFTVESVTHNGTLLTGISFQGTLISVSGYYYGGKNPTDQSNILLIEVVASGNSKYSYYQKKNKSSNEWTELDRSGKRLVDEALKVILINLKKLKETLDKLDQLEARLEKLNKKLNESHNTGVLAGSSVGTGLGGAGLGALAVWKGPALIARLITRL
;
A
#
# COMPACT_ATOMS: atom_id res chain seq x y z
N MET A 1 17.15 -25.66 24.46
CA MET A 1 16.23 -24.88 25.31
C MET A 1 14.85 -25.01 24.71
N THR A 2 13.93 -25.70 25.38
CA THR A 2 12.52 -25.74 24.96
C THR A 2 11.92 -24.36 25.21
N GLY A 3 11.88 -23.54 24.15
CA GLY A 3 11.22 -22.24 24.21
C GLY A 3 9.79 -22.45 24.70
N LYS A 4 9.33 -21.61 25.64
CA LYS A 4 7.92 -21.64 26.03
C LYS A 4 7.09 -21.36 24.79
N GLY A 5 6.12 -22.23 24.54
CA GLY A 5 5.13 -22.03 23.49
C GLY A 5 4.37 -20.71 23.67
N VAL A 6 3.94 -20.11 22.55
CA VAL A 6 3.26 -18.81 22.56
C VAL A 6 1.84 -18.96 22.01
N THR A 7 0.87 -18.40 22.72
CA THR A 7 -0.51 -18.26 22.23
C THR A 7 -0.63 -17.01 21.35
N ILE A 8 -1.08 -17.18 20.11
CA ILE A 8 -1.34 -16.07 19.19
C ILE A 8 -2.83 -15.73 19.20
N ASP A 9 -3.19 -14.49 19.57
CA ASP A 9 -4.55 -13.97 19.40
C ASP A 9 -4.71 -13.28 18.04
N ILE A 10 -5.42 -13.94 17.12
CA ILE A 10 -5.65 -13.41 15.77
C ILE A 10 -6.70 -12.29 15.74
N GLY A 11 -7.41 -12.04 16.85
CA GLY A 11 -8.33 -10.90 16.96
C GLY A 11 -7.61 -9.55 17.12
N LYS A 12 -6.30 -9.56 17.40
CA LYS A 12 -5.45 -8.37 17.58
C LYS A 12 -5.21 -7.67 16.25
N ARG A 13 -5.45 -6.35 16.20
CA ARG A 13 -5.26 -5.56 14.97
C ARG A 13 -4.92 -4.09 15.24
N PRO A 14 -4.31 -3.36 14.28
CA PRO A 14 -3.88 -1.97 14.47
C PRO A 14 -5.00 -0.99 14.86
N GLU A 15 -6.21 -1.20 14.31
CA GLU A 15 -7.40 -0.39 14.58
C GLU A 15 -8.29 -1.00 15.68
N GLY A 16 -7.78 -2.01 16.40
CA GLY A 16 -8.51 -2.70 17.45
C GLY A 16 -8.67 -1.83 18.70
N SER A 17 -9.80 -2.00 19.39
CA SER A 17 -10.08 -1.40 20.69
C SER A 17 -10.18 -2.49 21.77
N GLY A 18 -10.05 -2.09 23.04
CA GLY A 18 -10.12 -3.01 24.18
C GLY A 18 -9.18 -4.21 24.04
N ASN A 19 -9.74 -5.42 24.12
CA ASN A 19 -8.98 -6.67 24.00
C ASN A 19 -8.39 -6.90 22.61
N GLN A 20 -8.81 -6.16 21.57
CA GLN A 20 -8.27 -6.28 20.21
C GLN A 20 -7.13 -5.28 19.94
N LYS A 21 -6.86 -4.38 20.90
CA LYS A 21 -5.84 -3.34 20.78
C LYS A 21 -4.45 -3.96 20.75
N VAL A 22 -3.59 -3.35 19.94
CA VAL A 22 -2.15 -3.59 19.88
C VAL A 22 -1.38 -2.35 20.31
N GLU A 23 -0.19 -2.57 20.80
CA GLU A 23 0.80 -1.54 21.07
C GLU A 23 1.58 -1.20 19.80
N LYS A 24 2.35 -0.10 19.89
CA LYS A 24 3.04 0.49 18.76
C LYS A 24 4.36 1.09 19.21
N ASP A 25 5.45 0.73 18.53
CA ASP A 25 6.78 1.28 18.78
C ASP A 25 7.55 1.55 17.47
N THR A 26 8.86 1.76 17.59
CA THR A 26 9.76 2.01 16.45
C THR A 26 9.85 0.87 15.45
N LYS A 27 9.41 -0.34 15.81
CA LYS A 27 9.44 -1.52 14.94
C LYS A 27 8.06 -1.85 14.34
N GLY A 28 7.02 -1.12 14.74
CA GLY A 28 5.67 -1.27 14.23
C GLY A 28 4.66 -1.65 15.29
N TYR A 29 3.62 -2.38 14.86
CA TYR A 29 2.58 -2.88 15.75
C TYR A 29 3.00 -4.17 16.43
N TYR A 30 2.66 -4.32 17.71
CA TYR A 30 2.93 -5.55 18.47
C TYR A 30 1.95 -5.71 19.63
N TYR A 31 1.94 -6.87 20.25
CA TYR A 31 1.32 -7.09 21.55
C TYR A 31 2.11 -8.15 22.32
N GLU A 32 1.97 -8.17 23.63
CA GLU A 32 2.57 -9.19 24.48
C GLU A 32 1.59 -10.35 24.69
N SER A 33 2.08 -11.56 24.49
CA SER A 33 1.39 -12.79 24.89
C SER A 33 2.21 -13.46 25.99
N GLY A 34 1.75 -13.31 27.24
CA GLY A 34 2.55 -13.66 28.41
C GLY A 34 3.78 -12.73 28.55
N LYS A 35 4.98 -13.27 28.31
CA LYS A 35 6.25 -12.52 28.32
C LYS A 35 6.90 -12.47 26.94
N VAL A 36 6.18 -12.87 25.90
CA VAL A 36 6.71 -12.93 24.54
C VAL A 36 6.01 -11.92 23.67
N ARG A 37 6.83 -11.11 23.00
CA ARG A 37 6.38 -10.12 22.03
C ARG A 37 5.96 -10.79 20.73
N VAL A 38 4.75 -10.48 20.29
CA VAL A 38 4.23 -10.84 18.97
C VAL A 38 4.19 -9.60 18.09
N ASN A 39 4.96 -9.59 17.01
CA ASN A 39 4.93 -8.52 16.03
C ASN A 39 3.73 -8.69 15.09
N LEU A 40 3.17 -7.58 14.62
CA LEU A 40 2.02 -7.57 13.73
C LEU A 40 2.29 -6.74 12.47
N THR A 41 2.09 -7.34 11.30
CA THR A 41 2.00 -6.63 10.02
C THR A 41 0.57 -6.66 9.48
N ASP A 42 0.29 -5.75 8.55
CA ASP A 42 -1.05 -5.47 8.07
C ASP A 42 -0.98 -5.01 6.61
N ASP A 43 -1.44 -5.88 5.72
CA ASP A 43 -1.27 -5.76 4.27
C ASP A 43 -2.59 -5.95 3.51
N TRP A 44 -2.65 -5.41 2.30
CA TRP A 44 -3.79 -5.55 1.41
C TRP A 44 -3.67 -6.75 0.49
N PHE A 45 -4.80 -7.40 0.17
CA PHE A 45 -4.86 -8.49 -0.79
C PHE A 45 -6.17 -8.49 -1.61
N PRO A 46 -6.16 -8.84 -2.91
CA PRO A 46 -4.99 -8.77 -3.76
C PRO A 46 -4.58 -7.29 -3.88
N ASP A 47 -3.28 -7.05 -3.97
CA ASP A 47 -2.73 -5.75 -4.30
C ASP A 47 -2.89 -5.52 -5.82
N PRO A 48 -3.39 -4.37 -6.32
CA PRO A 48 -3.79 -3.13 -5.64
C PRO A 48 -5.29 -2.98 -5.36
N GLU A 49 -6.08 -4.04 -5.52
CA GLU A 49 -7.54 -3.99 -5.41
C GLU A 49 -7.99 -3.70 -3.96
N GLY A 50 -7.28 -4.30 -3.00
CA GLY A 50 -7.49 -4.08 -1.57
C GLY A 50 -8.83 -4.60 -1.04
N THR A 51 -9.30 -5.75 -1.53
CA THR A 51 -10.57 -6.35 -1.10
C THR A 51 -10.45 -6.97 0.31
N TYR A 52 -9.31 -7.57 0.60
CA TYR A 52 -8.99 -8.29 1.83
C TYR A 52 -7.82 -7.66 2.57
N ARG A 53 -7.72 -7.98 3.85
CA ARG A 53 -6.64 -7.57 4.74
C ARG A 53 -5.95 -8.81 5.29
N LYS A 54 -4.64 -8.89 5.12
CA LYS A 54 -3.79 -9.95 5.66
C LYS A 54 -3.09 -9.39 6.90
N LEU A 55 -3.44 -9.93 8.06
CA LEU A 55 -2.77 -9.62 9.33
C LEU A 55 -1.78 -10.73 9.64
N THR A 56 -0.49 -10.43 9.73
CA THR A 56 0.53 -11.44 10.03
C THR A 56 1.11 -11.23 11.41
N HIS A 57 0.91 -12.21 12.27
CA HIS A 57 1.42 -12.29 13.63
C HIS A 57 2.72 -13.09 13.59
N SER A 58 3.82 -12.52 14.06
CA SER A 58 5.14 -13.15 13.98
C SER A 58 5.90 -13.07 15.29
N LEU A 59 6.44 -14.20 15.71
CA LEU A 59 7.34 -14.33 16.84
C LEU A 59 8.76 -14.01 16.37
N LYS A 60 9.51 -13.28 17.22
CA LYS A 60 10.94 -13.11 16.99
C LYS A 60 11.71 -14.38 17.37
N ASP A 61 11.32 -14.98 18.49
CA ASP A 61 11.95 -16.13 19.10
C ASP A 61 10.85 -17.07 19.63
N GLY A 62 11.06 -18.38 19.53
CA GLY A 62 10.10 -19.41 19.97
C GLY A 62 9.16 -19.90 18.86
N ASN A 63 8.19 -20.72 19.25
CA ASN A 63 7.21 -21.35 18.36
C ASN A 63 5.78 -21.05 18.80
N ILE A 64 4.84 -21.18 17.86
CA ILE A 64 3.41 -21.08 18.15
C ILE A 64 2.97 -22.34 18.89
N GLU A 65 2.25 -22.19 19.99
CA GLU A 65 1.65 -23.30 20.75
C GLU A 65 0.16 -23.42 20.49
N SER A 66 -0.52 -22.28 20.45
CA SER A 66 -1.95 -22.22 20.24
C SER A 66 -2.33 -20.93 19.53
N ILE A 67 -3.47 -20.96 18.83
CA ILE A 67 -4.07 -19.79 18.21
C ILE A 67 -5.45 -19.60 18.83
N VAL A 68 -5.77 -18.37 19.24
CA VAL A 68 -7.07 -18.01 19.83
C VAL A 68 -7.75 -16.93 19.01
N HIS A 69 -9.08 -16.92 19.02
CA HIS A 69 -9.89 -15.86 18.44
C HIS A 69 -11.04 -15.53 19.40
N LYS A 70 -11.17 -14.26 19.77
CA LYS A 70 -12.17 -13.79 20.76
C LYS A 70 -12.07 -14.53 22.10
N GLY A 71 -10.85 -14.91 22.50
CA GLY A 71 -10.57 -15.60 23.76
C GLY A 71 -10.74 -17.13 23.72
N SER A 72 -11.22 -17.70 22.61
CA SER A 72 -11.38 -19.15 22.45
C SER A 72 -10.26 -19.75 21.62
N ALA A 73 -9.71 -20.88 22.06
CA ALA A 73 -8.73 -21.64 21.29
C ALA A 73 -9.35 -22.23 20.03
N LEU A 74 -8.62 -22.14 18.92
CA LEU A 74 -8.97 -22.74 17.65
C LEU A 74 -8.46 -24.19 17.62
N SER A 75 -9.25 -25.09 17.03
CA SER A 75 -8.89 -26.50 16.87
C SER A 75 -8.65 -26.86 15.41
N GLY A 76 -8.01 -28.03 15.16
CA GLY A 76 -7.76 -28.56 13.81
C GLY A 76 -6.58 -27.95 13.06
N LEU A 77 -5.90 -26.96 13.66
CA LEU A 77 -4.60 -26.46 13.20
C LEU A 77 -3.51 -27.42 13.71
N THR A 78 -2.72 -27.98 12.80
CA THR A 78 -1.68 -28.99 13.08
C THR A 78 -0.29 -28.39 12.86
N GLY A 79 0.73 -28.90 13.55
CA GLY A 79 2.13 -28.51 13.30
C GLY A 79 2.51 -27.09 13.75
N LEU A 80 1.72 -26.46 14.63
CA LEU A 80 1.91 -25.08 15.11
C LEU A 80 3.33 -24.84 15.64
N GLU A 81 3.91 -25.85 16.29
CA GLU A 81 5.24 -25.81 16.89
C GLU A 81 6.38 -25.66 15.87
N SER A 82 6.11 -25.94 14.59
CA SER A 82 7.08 -25.76 13.50
C SER A 82 7.06 -24.35 12.90
N HIS A 83 6.11 -23.51 13.31
CA HIS A 83 5.91 -22.18 12.74
C HIS A 83 6.22 -21.06 13.73
N THR A 84 6.74 -19.95 13.18
CA THR A 84 7.02 -18.70 13.90
C THR A 84 6.07 -17.57 13.50
N SER A 85 5.24 -17.78 12.49
CA SER A 85 4.27 -16.81 12.00
C SER A 85 2.93 -17.45 11.66
N VAL A 86 1.88 -16.66 11.79
CA VAL A 86 0.53 -16.99 11.31
C VAL A 86 -0.06 -15.74 10.68
N SER A 87 -0.64 -15.89 9.50
CA SER A 87 -1.39 -14.83 8.84
C SER A 87 -2.87 -15.12 8.83
N VAL A 88 -3.70 -14.11 9.04
CA VAL A 88 -5.15 -14.23 8.96
C VAL A 88 -5.67 -13.26 7.92
N LEU A 89 -6.49 -13.79 7.01
CA LEU A 89 -7.12 -13.00 5.96
C LEU A 89 -8.55 -12.66 6.34
N TYR A 90 -8.82 -11.36 6.39
CA TYR A 90 -10.12 -10.77 6.68
C TYR A 90 -10.69 -10.08 5.46
N TRP A 91 -12.01 -9.94 5.42
CA TRP A 91 -12.61 -8.97 4.53
C TRP A 91 -12.31 -7.56 5.05
N SER A 92 -11.85 -6.66 4.19
CA SER A 92 -11.47 -5.30 4.60
C SER A 92 -12.58 -4.51 5.28
N SER A 93 -13.85 -4.83 4.99
CA SER A 93 -15.03 -4.22 5.62
C SER A 93 -15.55 -4.99 6.85
N ASN A 94 -14.95 -6.13 7.21
CA ASN A 94 -15.32 -6.91 8.38
C ASN A 94 -14.18 -7.78 8.94
N TYR A 95 -13.62 -7.35 10.08
CA TYR A 95 -12.61 -8.09 10.84
C TYR A 95 -13.19 -9.08 11.86
N GLN A 96 -14.51 -9.22 11.98
CA GLN A 96 -15.11 -10.09 12.99
C GLN A 96 -15.09 -11.57 12.62
N ASN A 97 -14.91 -11.86 11.32
CA ASN A 97 -15.04 -13.18 10.73
C ASN A 97 -13.77 -13.51 9.92
N PRO A 98 -12.77 -14.19 10.51
CA PRO A 98 -11.62 -14.71 9.79
C PRO A 98 -12.06 -15.56 8.61
N LEU A 99 -11.54 -15.27 7.42
CA LEU A 99 -11.87 -16.03 6.21
C LEU A 99 -10.95 -17.24 6.09
N LEU A 100 -9.64 -17.00 6.16
CA LEU A 100 -8.57 -17.99 6.06
C LEU A 100 -7.49 -17.74 7.11
N ILE A 101 -6.82 -18.80 7.54
CA ILE A 101 -5.58 -18.75 8.32
C ILE A 101 -4.47 -19.37 7.46
N GLN A 102 -3.30 -18.75 7.42
CA GLN A 102 -2.08 -19.27 6.79
C GLN A 102 -1.05 -19.51 7.89
N LEU A 103 -0.46 -20.71 7.96
CA LEU A 103 0.65 -20.99 8.86
C LEU A 103 1.99 -20.75 8.16
N GLY A 104 2.93 -20.14 8.88
CA GLY A 104 4.26 -19.84 8.37
C GLY A 104 4.29 -18.78 7.26
N ASN A 105 5.44 -18.75 6.57
CA ASN A 105 5.68 -17.90 5.40
C ASN A 105 5.52 -18.68 4.09
N ASP A 106 5.30 -19.99 4.17
CA ASP A 106 5.20 -20.87 3.00
C ASP A 106 3.86 -20.67 2.29
N GLU A 107 3.90 -20.70 0.96
CA GLU A 107 2.81 -20.24 0.09
C GLU A 107 1.58 -21.15 0.03
N ASN A 108 1.51 -22.26 0.78
CA ASN A 108 0.48 -23.29 0.53
C ASN A 108 -0.17 -23.91 1.78
N GLU A 109 0.16 -23.47 3.00
CA GLU A 109 -0.48 -24.01 4.20
C GLU A 109 -1.61 -23.12 4.70
N TYR A 110 -2.78 -23.27 4.07
CA TYR A 110 -3.98 -22.51 4.42
C TYR A 110 -5.06 -23.39 5.03
N TYR A 111 -5.77 -22.81 5.99
CA TYR A 111 -6.88 -23.40 6.69
C TYR A 111 -8.16 -22.61 6.47
N THR A 112 -9.28 -23.33 6.43
CA THR A 112 -10.64 -22.79 6.39
C THR A 112 -11.47 -23.33 7.54
N THR A 113 -12.65 -22.76 7.78
CA THR A 113 -13.57 -23.24 8.81
C THR A 113 -15.01 -23.00 8.39
N SER A 114 -15.89 -23.94 8.72
CA SER A 114 -17.34 -23.82 8.53
C SER A 114 -18.08 -23.28 9.75
N ASP A 115 -17.53 -23.47 10.95
CA ASP A 115 -18.16 -23.14 12.24
C ASP A 115 -17.48 -21.96 12.96
N GLY A 116 -16.29 -21.56 12.50
CA GLY A 116 -15.47 -20.51 13.12
C GLY A 116 -14.51 -21.01 14.20
N SER A 117 -14.60 -22.28 14.62
CA SER A 117 -13.82 -22.88 15.71
C SER A 117 -12.90 -24.01 15.27
N THR A 118 -13.38 -24.87 14.38
CA THR A 118 -12.65 -26.03 13.86
C THR A 118 -12.11 -25.70 12.48
N TRP A 119 -10.79 -25.73 12.34
CA TRP A 119 -10.09 -25.36 11.12
C TRP A 119 -9.55 -26.59 10.41
N THR A 120 -9.67 -26.60 9.08
CA THR A 120 -9.22 -27.71 8.23
C THR A 120 -8.33 -27.18 7.13
N ASN A 121 -7.23 -27.91 6.86
CA ASN A 121 -6.34 -27.58 5.75
C ASN A 121 -7.12 -27.63 4.43
N ALA A 122 -6.99 -26.58 3.62
CA ALA A 122 -7.85 -26.33 2.48
C ALA A 122 -7.14 -26.55 1.13
N ASN A 123 -5.89 -27.03 1.11
CA ASN A 123 -5.10 -27.25 -0.11
C ASN A 123 -5.15 -26.04 -1.08
N ILE A 124 -4.96 -24.84 -0.54
CA ILE A 124 -5.01 -23.59 -1.30
C ILE A 124 -3.60 -23.25 -1.75
N ASN A 125 -3.47 -22.73 -2.96
CA ASN A 125 -2.24 -22.15 -3.48
C ASN A 125 -2.49 -20.70 -3.91
N THR A 126 -1.43 -20.00 -4.31
CA THR A 126 -1.50 -18.58 -4.72
C THR A 126 -2.51 -18.32 -5.85
N THR A 127 -2.67 -19.26 -6.80
CA THR A 127 -3.61 -19.12 -7.92
C THR A 127 -5.08 -19.32 -7.52
N THR A 128 -5.34 -20.14 -6.49
CA THR A 128 -6.71 -20.44 -6.01
C THR A 128 -7.12 -19.60 -4.81
N LEU A 129 -6.17 -18.92 -4.16
CA LEU A 129 -6.35 -18.14 -2.93
C LEU A 129 -7.48 -17.10 -3.07
N LYS A 130 -7.46 -16.28 -4.12
CA LYS A 130 -8.51 -15.26 -4.32
C LYS A 130 -9.89 -15.89 -4.43
N SER A 131 -10.05 -16.89 -5.30
CA SER A 131 -11.35 -17.56 -5.49
C SER A 131 -11.85 -18.20 -4.19
N LYS A 132 -10.95 -18.70 -3.35
CA LYS A 132 -11.32 -19.31 -2.07
C LYS A 132 -11.70 -18.26 -1.04
N LEU A 133 -10.98 -17.15 -0.92
CA LEU A 133 -11.38 -15.99 -0.09
C LEU A 133 -12.75 -15.46 -0.50
N ASP A 134 -12.99 -15.34 -1.80
CA ASP A 134 -14.24 -14.90 -2.39
C ASP A 134 -15.43 -15.82 -2.01
N LYS A 135 -15.21 -17.13 -2.02
CA LYS A 135 -16.17 -18.13 -1.54
C LYS A 135 -16.41 -18.02 -0.04
N GLU A 136 -15.36 -18.00 0.77
CA GLU A 136 -15.47 -17.90 2.24
C GLU A 136 -16.15 -16.59 2.66
N ASN A 137 -15.86 -15.48 1.98
CA ASN A 137 -16.48 -14.19 2.26
C ASN A 137 -17.97 -14.17 1.91
N CYS A 138 -18.36 -14.81 0.80
CA CYS A 138 -19.78 -14.96 0.48
C CYS A 138 -20.51 -15.79 1.55
N THR A 139 -19.96 -16.94 1.94
CA THR A 139 -20.59 -17.82 2.93
C THR A 139 -20.68 -17.18 4.32
N LYS A 140 -19.59 -16.55 4.79
CA LYS A 140 -19.48 -16.06 6.17
C LYS A 140 -20.03 -14.64 6.36
N ASN A 141 -19.96 -13.79 5.33
CA ASN A 141 -20.32 -12.37 5.42
C ASN A 141 -21.47 -11.96 4.49
N GLY A 142 -22.02 -12.87 3.69
CA GLY A 142 -23.06 -12.52 2.71
C GLY A 142 -22.56 -11.48 1.68
N ALA A 143 -21.26 -11.53 1.37
CA ALA A 143 -20.63 -10.61 0.42
C ALA A 143 -20.51 -11.30 -0.94
N HIS A 144 -21.29 -10.84 -1.92
CA HIS A 144 -21.48 -11.50 -3.20
C HIS A 144 -20.60 -10.93 -4.31
N ILE A 145 -20.47 -11.66 -5.41
CA ILE A 145 -19.96 -11.10 -6.66
C ILE A 145 -21.13 -10.75 -7.55
N ILE A 146 -21.11 -9.54 -8.08
CA ILE A 146 -22.06 -9.09 -9.09
C ILE A 146 -21.51 -9.42 -10.48
N ASN A 147 -22.28 -10.16 -11.28
CA ASN A 147 -21.97 -10.40 -12.68
C ASN A 147 -22.68 -9.37 -13.57
N LEU A 148 -21.91 -8.52 -14.25
CA LEU A 148 -22.38 -7.43 -15.10
C LEU A 148 -22.88 -7.90 -16.48
N THR A 149 -22.66 -9.17 -16.85
CA THR A 149 -23.27 -9.74 -18.07
C THR A 149 -24.74 -10.05 -17.89
N GLU A 150 -25.23 -10.12 -16.66
CA GLU A 150 -26.62 -10.44 -16.33
C GLU A 150 -27.49 -9.21 -16.58
N LYS A 151 -28.04 -9.16 -17.80
CA LYS A 151 -28.74 -8.00 -18.37
C LYS A 151 -30.22 -8.29 -18.64
N SER A 152 -30.81 -9.29 -18.01
CA SER A 152 -32.20 -9.66 -18.21
C SER A 152 -32.93 -9.78 -16.88
N ASN A 153 -34.23 -9.48 -16.90
CA ASN A 153 -35.11 -9.81 -15.79
C ASN A 153 -34.96 -11.30 -15.46
N GLY A 154 -34.56 -11.63 -14.24
CA GLY A 154 -34.32 -13.00 -13.86
C GLY A 154 -33.46 -13.16 -12.62
N ASN A 155 -33.01 -14.38 -12.41
CA ASN A 155 -32.15 -14.74 -11.29
C ASN A 155 -30.92 -15.47 -11.81
N TYR A 156 -29.76 -15.19 -11.23
CA TYR A 156 -28.54 -15.96 -11.45
C TYR A 156 -27.91 -16.37 -10.12
N ARG A 157 -27.10 -17.42 -10.13
CA ARG A 157 -26.37 -17.86 -8.94
C ARG A 157 -25.12 -17.02 -8.77
N CYS A 158 -24.83 -16.60 -7.53
CA CYS A 158 -23.60 -15.90 -7.20
C CYS A 158 -22.36 -16.67 -7.75
N PRO A 159 -21.48 -16.01 -8.55
CA PRO A 159 -20.35 -16.67 -9.21
C PRO A 159 -19.35 -17.37 -8.28
N ASN A 160 -19.35 -17.05 -6.98
CA ASN A 160 -18.45 -17.64 -5.97
C ASN A 160 -18.91 -18.97 -5.40
N GLY A 161 -20.07 -19.49 -5.81
CA GLY A 161 -20.54 -20.82 -5.41
C GLY A 161 -21.20 -20.90 -4.03
N CYS A 162 -21.53 -19.78 -3.39
CA CYS A 162 -22.32 -19.74 -2.14
C CYS A 162 -23.82 -20.01 -2.34
N LYS A 163 -24.24 -20.38 -3.56
CA LYS A 163 -25.62 -20.79 -3.95
C LYS A 163 -26.71 -19.72 -3.79
N THR A 164 -26.40 -18.52 -3.29
CA THR A 164 -27.35 -17.40 -3.24
C THR A 164 -27.77 -16.99 -4.65
N ASN A 165 -29.08 -16.85 -4.85
CA ASN A 165 -29.64 -16.28 -6.07
C ASN A 165 -29.62 -14.75 -5.98
N ILE A 166 -29.11 -14.12 -7.02
CA ILE A 166 -29.12 -12.67 -7.22
C ILE A 166 -30.18 -12.40 -8.28
N GLN A 167 -31.18 -11.61 -7.92
CA GLN A 167 -32.21 -11.16 -8.83
C GLN A 167 -31.70 -9.94 -9.59
N VAL A 168 -31.97 -9.89 -10.89
CA VAL A 168 -31.71 -8.69 -11.72
C VAL A 168 -33.04 -8.15 -12.17
N SER A 169 -33.30 -6.88 -11.88
CA SER A 169 -34.37 -6.14 -12.51
C SER A 169 -33.82 -5.30 -13.66
N TYR A 170 -34.57 -5.30 -14.76
CA TYR A 170 -34.34 -4.53 -15.96
C TYR A 170 -35.42 -3.47 -16.08
N ASN A 171 -35.00 -2.25 -16.41
CA ASN A 171 -35.92 -1.17 -16.72
C ASN A 171 -35.33 -0.30 -17.83
N SER A 172 -36.09 -0.13 -18.90
CA SER A 172 -35.80 0.82 -19.97
C SER A 172 -36.31 2.19 -19.58
N SER A 173 -35.40 3.13 -19.35
CA SER A 173 -35.76 4.53 -19.10
C SER A 173 -35.97 5.29 -20.41
N TYR A 174 -36.68 6.41 -20.30
CA TYR A 174 -36.84 7.39 -21.37
C TYR A 174 -35.47 7.94 -21.80
N GLY A 175 -35.24 8.14 -23.11
CA GLY A 175 -33.96 8.63 -23.64
C GLY A 175 -32.96 7.53 -24.00
N GLY A 176 -33.41 6.28 -24.16
CA GLY A 176 -32.56 5.18 -24.61
C GLY A 176 -31.52 4.78 -23.57
N ILE A 177 -31.78 4.96 -22.28
CA ILE A 177 -30.90 4.43 -21.22
C ILE A 177 -31.60 3.20 -20.64
N THR A 178 -30.95 2.06 -20.72
CA THR A 178 -31.38 0.84 -20.05
C THR A 178 -30.59 0.67 -18.77
N PHE A 179 -31.25 0.28 -17.68
CA PHE A 179 -30.55 -0.01 -16.45
C PHE A 179 -30.84 -1.38 -15.89
N TYR A 180 -29.82 -1.92 -15.23
CA TYR A 180 -29.86 -3.20 -14.54
C TYR A 180 -29.58 -2.98 -13.07
N GLN A 181 -30.37 -3.63 -12.23
CA GLN A 181 -30.25 -3.52 -10.79
C GLN A 181 -30.20 -4.93 -10.18
N PRO A 182 -29.02 -5.40 -9.75
CA PRO A 182 -28.93 -6.60 -8.95
C PRO A 182 -29.49 -6.34 -7.55
N THR A 183 -30.35 -7.23 -7.09
CA THR A 183 -30.89 -7.28 -5.73
C THR A 183 -30.72 -8.69 -5.18
N ILE A 184 -30.58 -8.76 -3.85
CA ILE A 184 -30.64 -9.99 -3.07
C ILE A 184 -31.77 -9.74 -2.07
N GLY A 185 -32.58 -10.74 -1.72
CA GLY A 185 -33.87 -10.60 -1.03
C GLY A 185 -33.93 -9.86 0.33
N SER A 186 -32.89 -9.12 0.72
CA SER A 186 -32.79 -8.20 1.83
C SER A 186 -32.76 -6.73 1.37
N ASN A 187 -33.12 -5.80 2.26
CA ASN A 187 -33.08 -4.35 1.99
C ASN A 187 -31.64 -3.82 1.74
N THR A 188 -30.64 -4.54 2.21
CA THR A 188 -29.22 -4.29 1.92
C THR A 188 -28.47 -5.58 1.71
N PHE A 189 -27.39 -5.53 0.95
CA PHE A 189 -26.51 -6.66 0.71
C PHE A 189 -25.05 -6.20 0.68
N SER A 190 -24.11 -7.12 0.65
CA SER A 190 -22.68 -6.81 0.54
C SER A 190 -22.13 -7.35 -0.78
N VAL A 191 -21.11 -6.68 -1.31
CA VAL A 191 -20.44 -7.03 -2.57
C VAL A 191 -18.93 -7.07 -2.35
N THR A 192 -18.30 -8.20 -2.70
CA THR A 192 -16.84 -8.32 -2.64
C THR A 192 -16.20 -7.72 -3.87
N SER A 193 -16.73 -8.06 -5.05
CA SER A 193 -16.13 -7.73 -6.34
C SER A 193 -17.17 -7.82 -7.46
N PHE A 194 -16.75 -7.45 -8.67
CA PHE A 194 -17.58 -7.44 -9.85
C PHE A 194 -16.90 -8.24 -10.97
N LYS A 195 -17.70 -8.90 -11.80
CA LYS A 195 -17.24 -9.59 -13.02
C LYS A 195 -18.05 -9.13 -14.22
N ASP A 196 -17.44 -9.16 -15.39
CA ASP A 196 -18.13 -9.11 -16.68
C ASP A 196 -17.81 -10.45 -17.38
N GLY A 197 -18.67 -11.44 -17.15
CA GLY A 197 -18.45 -12.81 -17.57
C GLY A 197 -17.32 -13.44 -16.75
N SER A 198 -16.25 -13.86 -17.43
CA SER A 198 -15.04 -14.38 -16.78
C SER A 198 -14.11 -13.29 -16.26
N ASN A 199 -14.28 -12.04 -16.71
CA ASN A 199 -13.31 -10.97 -16.50
C ASN A 199 -13.58 -10.19 -15.21
N TRP A 200 -12.61 -10.18 -14.31
CA TRP A 200 -12.65 -9.36 -13.11
C TRP A 200 -12.67 -7.88 -13.45
N GLN A 201 -13.54 -7.13 -12.77
CA GLN A 201 -13.66 -5.70 -12.94
C GLN A 201 -12.85 -4.98 -11.86
N LEU A 202 -11.69 -4.44 -12.23
CA LEU A 202 -10.79 -3.74 -11.31
C LEU A 202 -11.25 -2.29 -11.09
N GLY A 203 -10.78 -1.66 -10.03
CA GLY A 203 -11.10 -0.26 -9.72
C GLY A 203 -12.41 -0.04 -8.95
N LEU A 204 -13.25 -1.06 -8.87
CA LEU A 204 -14.48 -1.04 -8.08
C LEU A 204 -14.18 -1.44 -6.63
N PRO A 205 -14.70 -0.70 -5.63
CA PRO A 205 -14.49 -1.04 -4.23
C PRO A 205 -15.39 -2.22 -3.82
N SER A 206 -14.96 -2.93 -2.76
CA SER A 206 -15.89 -3.79 -2.02
C SER A 206 -16.87 -2.93 -1.22
N LEU A 207 -18.13 -3.37 -1.18
CA LEU A 207 -19.25 -2.65 -0.58
C LEU A 207 -19.88 -3.47 0.54
N LYS A 208 -20.12 -2.85 1.69
CA LYS A 208 -20.85 -3.46 2.81
C LYS A 208 -22.20 -2.80 2.99
N SER A 209 -23.24 -3.60 3.13
CA SER A 209 -24.60 -3.11 3.43
C SER A 209 -25.10 -2.05 2.43
N VAL A 210 -24.80 -2.22 1.14
CA VAL A 210 -25.33 -1.39 0.05
C VAL A 210 -26.80 -1.72 -0.17
N SER A 211 -27.66 -0.72 -0.38
CA SER A 211 -29.09 -0.97 -0.64
C SER A 211 -29.39 -1.19 -2.12
N GLN A 212 -28.63 -0.56 -3.00
CA GLN A 212 -28.84 -0.68 -4.44
C GLN A 212 -27.54 -0.49 -5.22
N ILE A 213 -27.39 -1.26 -6.27
CA ILE A 213 -26.39 -1.07 -7.32
C ILE A 213 -27.16 -0.89 -8.62
N LYS A 214 -26.80 0.11 -9.42
CA LYS A 214 -27.44 0.38 -10.71
C LYS A 214 -26.39 0.51 -11.79
N VAL A 215 -26.56 -0.26 -12.86
CA VAL A 215 -25.70 -0.26 -14.03
C VAL A 215 -26.48 0.33 -15.18
N ASP A 216 -26.13 1.55 -15.58
CA ASP A 216 -26.74 2.27 -16.69
C ASP A 216 -25.95 2.01 -17.98
N TRP A 217 -26.68 1.58 -19.01
CA TRP A 217 -26.19 1.36 -20.35
C TRP A 217 -26.93 2.30 -21.29
N LYS A 218 -26.19 3.08 -22.07
CA LYS A 218 -26.76 3.91 -23.12
C LYS A 218 -27.06 3.03 -24.34
N ALA A 219 -28.25 3.18 -24.93
CA ALA A 219 -28.73 2.35 -26.02
C ALA A 219 -27.92 2.62 -27.29
N SER A 220 -27.72 1.53 -28.05
CA SER A 220 -27.08 1.45 -29.37
C SER A 220 -25.61 1.90 -29.43
N GLY A 221 -24.71 0.92 -29.53
CA GLY A 221 -23.32 1.12 -29.99
C GLY A 221 -22.31 1.60 -28.94
N GLU A 222 -22.74 2.21 -27.83
CA GLU A 222 -21.83 2.60 -26.77
C GLU A 222 -21.45 1.42 -25.87
N THR A 223 -20.16 1.14 -25.78
CA THR A 223 -19.58 0.02 -25.01
C THR A 223 -19.21 0.42 -23.57
N ASN A 224 -19.52 1.65 -23.15
CA ASN A 224 -19.12 2.24 -21.87
C ASN A 224 -20.29 2.36 -20.88
N PRO A 225 -20.61 1.33 -20.09
CA PRO A 225 -21.58 1.45 -19.02
C PRO A 225 -21.14 2.45 -17.95
N LEU A 226 -22.11 3.14 -17.37
CA LEU A 226 -21.97 3.89 -16.11
C LEU A 226 -22.50 3.02 -14.97
N LEU A 227 -21.69 2.79 -13.95
CA LEU A 227 -22.07 2.05 -12.76
C LEU A 227 -22.19 3.03 -11.60
N TYR A 228 -23.25 2.95 -10.81
CA TYR A 228 -23.30 3.72 -9.57
C TYR A 228 -23.96 2.95 -8.43
N PHE A 229 -23.60 3.35 -7.22
CA PHE A 229 -23.98 2.68 -5.99
C PHE A 229 -24.79 3.60 -5.11
N TYR A 230 -25.89 3.08 -4.56
CA TYR A 230 -26.68 3.73 -3.54
C TYR A 230 -26.31 3.14 -2.17
N HIS A 231 -25.56 3.91 -1.39
CA HIS A 231 -25.41 3.64 0.04
C HIS A 231 -26.62 4.20 0.79
N GLN A 232 -26.92 3.68 1.99
CA GLN A 232 -28.01 4.21 2.83
C GLN A 232 -27.86 5.71 3.19
N SER A 233 -26.71 6.32 2.88
CA SER A 233 -26.41 7.74 3.06
C SER A 233 -25.84 8.36 1.77
N ARG A 234 -26.27 9.57 1.44
CA ARG A 234 -25.66 10.42 0.40
C ARG A 234 -24.22 10.81 0.81
N PRO A 235 -23.32 11.10 -0.15
CA PRO A 235 -23.51 11.16 -1.60
C PRO A 235 -23.45 9.79 -2.30
N TYR A 236 -24.07 9.70 -3.49
CA TYR A 236 -23.93 8.52 -4.35
C TYR A 236 -22.52 8.44 -4.92
N ARG A 237 -22.07 7.22 -5.20
CA ARG A 237 -20.77 6.99 -5.82
C ARG A 237 -20.94 6.51 -7.25
N TYR A 238 -20.27 7.18 -8.17
CA TYR A 238 -20.36 6.94 -9.60
C TYR A 238 -19.04 6.41 -10.13
N PHE A 239 -19.12 5.42 -10.99
CA PHE A 239 -17.99 4.73 -11.60
C PHE A 239 -18.24 4.57 -13.08
N ARG A 240 -17.17 4.69 -13.86
CA ARG A 240 -17.20 4.39 -15.29
C ARG A 240 -16.01 3.53 -15.67
N ARG A 241 -16.10 2.86 -16.81
CA ARG A 241 -14.91 2.20 -17.38
C ARG A 241 -13.85 3.23 -17.74
N SER A 242 -12.59 2.86 -17.57
CA SER A 242 -11.47 3.70 -17.99
C SER A 242 -11.41 3.85 -19.51
N SER A 243 -11.84 2.84 -20.27
CA SER A 243 -12.09 2.84 -21.72
C SER A 243 -13.16 1.79 -22.12
N SER A 244 -13.62 1.81 -23.38
CA SER A 244 -14.66 0.91 -23.94
C SER A 244 -14.48 -0.56 -23.62
N ASP A 245 -13.26 -1.04 -23.87
CA ASP A 245 -12.93 -2.46 -23.84
C ASP A 245 -12.14 -2.84 -22.58
N SER A 246 -12.01 -1.90 -21.64
CA SER A 246 -11.31 -2.15 -20.38
C SER A 246 -12.21 -2.83 -19.35
N ASN A 247 -11.61 -3.73 -18.58
CA ASN A 247 -12.17 -4.29 -17.36
C ASN A 247 -11.85 -3.43 -16.12
N THR A 248 -11.46 -2.18 -16.29
CA THR A 248 -11.05 -1.31 -15.17
C THR A 248 -11.96 -0.11 -15.05
N TRP A 249 -12.23 0.29 -13.81
CA TRP A 249 -13.21 1.32 -13.46
C TRP A 249 -12.57 2.43 -12.65
N ILE A 250 -13.05 3.66 -12.84
CA ILE A 250 -12.59 4.81 -12.05
C ILE A 250 -13.78 5.49 -11.41
N GLU A 251 -13.60 5.94 -10.16
CA GLU A 251 -14.62 6.70 -9.45
C GLU A 251 -14.65 8.14 -9.96
N VAL A 252 -15.83 8.60 -10.36
CA VAL A 252 -16.09 9.91 -10.96
C VAL A 252 -17.22 10.65 -10.23
N SER A 253 -17.40 10.35 -8.93
CA SER A 253 -18.47 10.89 -8.08
C SER A 253 -18.49 12.43 -8.00
N LEU A 254 -17.37 13.09 -8.31
CA LEU A 254 -17.22 14.55 -8.24
C LEU A 254 -17.28 15.21 -9.63
N ALA A 255 -17.34 14.43 -10.72
CA ALA A 255 -17.35 14.96 -12.08
C ALA A 255 -18.75 15.50 -12.45
N ASN A 256 -18.80 16.74 -12.92
CA ASN A 256 -20.04 17.37 -13.40
C ASN A 256 -20.43 16.92 -14.81
N ALA A 257 -19.54 16.21 -15.51
CA ALA A 257 -19.73 15.77 -16.88
C ALA A 257 -19.48 14.26 -17.00
N HIS A 258 -20.23 13.61 -17.90
CA HIS A 258 -19.95 12.24 -18.30
C HIS A 258 -18.55 12.19 -18.90
N PRO A 259 -17.65 11.34 -18.41
CA PRO A 259 -16.30 11.33 -18.89
C PRO A 259 -16.21 10.74 -20.30
N ASN A 260 -15.29 11.25 -21.10
CA ASN A 260 -15.10 10.91 -22.52
C ASN A 260 -14.41 9.56 -22.80
N GLY A 261 -14.26 8.68 -21.80
CA GLY A 261 -13.57 7.40 -21.97
C GLY A 261 -12.04 7.48 -22.05
N GLN A 262 -11.42 8.64 -21.80
CA GLN A 262 -9.97 8.76 -21.76
C GLN A 262 -9.39 8.21 -20.44
N THR A 263 -8.19 7.64 -20.53
CA THR A 263 -7.37 7.30 -19.37
C THR A 263 -7.10 8.57 -18.56
N PRO A 264 -7.38 8.57 -17.25
CA PRO A 264 -7.23 9.78 -16.46
C PRO A 264 -5.77 10.15 -16.28
N GLN A 265 -5.47 11.44 -16.41
CA GLN A 265 -4.21 12.03 -16.03
C GLN A 265 -4.36 12.67 -14.64
N ILE A 266 -3.58 12.20 -13.67
CA ILE A 266 -3.73 12.60 -12.27
C ILE A 266 -2.43 13.16 -11.69
N PRO A 267 -2.49 14.27 -10.93
CA PRO A 267 -1.41 14.68 -10.04
C PRO A 267 -1.41 13.78 -8.81
N LEU A 268 -0.24 13.29 -8.43
CA LEU A 268 -0.05 12.50 -7.22
C LEU A 268 0.59 13.36 -6.14
N ASP A 269 0.05 13.30 -4.93
CA ASP A 269 0.66 13.83 -3.72
C ASP A 269 1.01 12.67 -2.78
N LEU A 270 2.31 12.36 -2.71
CA LEU A 270 2.86 11.31 -1.87
C LEU A 270 2.88 11.69 -0.37
N SER A 271 2.32 12.83 0.04
CA SER A 271 2.11 13.16 1.45
C SER A 271 0.72 12.84 1.96
N LYS A 272 -0.12 12.21 1.12
CA LYS A 272 -1.46 11.78 1.53
C LYS A 272 -1.40 10.44 2.25
N SER A 273 -2.09 10.34 3.37
CA SER A 273 -2.19 9.13 4.17
C SER A 273 -3.21 8.13 3.62
N SER A 274 -3.23 6.92 4.17
CA SER A 274 -4.20 5.88 3.79
C SER A 274 -5.60 6.20 4.27
N GLY A 275 -6.61 5.71 3.53
CA GLY A 275 -8.02 5.88 3.90
C GLY A 275 -8.61 7.25 3.54
N ILE A 276 -7.80 8.16 3.00
CA ILE A 276 -8.31 9.35 2.33
C ILE A 276 -8.39 9.10 0.83
N THR A 277 -9.48 9.60 0.29
CA THR A 277 -9.66 9.82 -1.12
C THR A 277 -9.52 11.31 -1.34
N TYR A 278 -8.60 11.72 -2.20
CA TYR A 278 -8.40 13.13 -2.50
C TYR A 278 -8.60 13.38 -3.98
N ASP A 279 -9.04 14.61 -4.27
CA ASP A 279 -9.21 15.09 -5.63
C ASP A 279 -7.82 15.27 -6.27
N GLY A 280 -7.58 14.53 -7.35
CA GLY A 280 -6.44 14.73 -8.25
C GLY A 280 -6.53 16.04 -9.03
N GLY A 281 -6.79 17.17 -8.36
CA GLY A 281 -6.84 18.50 -8.95
C GLY A 281 -7.99 18.71 -9.94
N GLY A 282 -7.67 19.11 -11.18
CA GLY A 282 -8.69 19.41 -12.18
C GLY A 282 -9.55 18.19 -12.59
N SER A 283 -9.08 16.98 -12.30
CA SER A 283 -9.72 15.73 -12.74
C SER A 283 -10.93 15.34 -11.90
N LYS A 284 -11.04 15.77 -10.63
CA LYS A 284 -12.12 15.34 -9.72
C LYS A 284 -12.19 13.82 -9.54
N ILE A 285 -11.05 13.15 -9.70
CA ILE A 285 -10.91 11.71 -9.57
C ILE A 285 -10.39 11.36 -8.18
N ASN A 286 -11.02 10.33 -7.63
CA ASN A 286 -10.77 9.82 -6.31
C ASN A 286 -9.59 8.84 -6.32
N ILE A 287 -8.45 9.26 -5.74
CA ILE A 287 -7.25 8.41 -5.61
C ILE A 287 -7.33 7.59 -4.32
N THR A 288 -7.17 6.26 -4.41
CA THR A 288 -7.10 5.39 -3.24
C THR A 288 -5.65 5.27 -2.77
N VAL A 289 -5.43 5.47 -1.46
CA VAL A 289 -4.13 5.25 -0.82
C VAL A 289 -4.22 4.04 0.10
N LEU A 290 -3.45 3.00 -0.22
CA LEU A 290 -3.36 1.75 0.53
C LEU A 290 -2.06 1.73 1.35
N ARG A 291 -2.18 1.73 2.69
CA ARG A 291 -1.02 1.55 3.59
C ARG A 291 -0.72 0.08 3.84
N SER A 292 0.56 -0.26 3.80
CA SER A 292 1.15 -1.54 4.21
C SER A 292 2.25 -1.33 5.26
N HIS A 293 2.33 -2.24 6.24
CA HIS A 293 3.39 -2.25 7.25
C HIS A 293 4.44 -3.29 6.90
N ILE A 294 5.64 -2.83 6.53
CA ILE A 294 6.74 -3.71 6.06
C ILE A 294 7.52 -4.30 7.25
N GLY A 295 7.42 -3.70 8.43
CA GLY A 295 8.18 -4.07 9.63
C GLY A 295 9.30 -3.08 9.93
N GLU A 296 9.82 -3.12 11.16
CA GLU A 296 10.95 -2.28 11.62
C GLU A 296 10.72 -0.76 11.45
N GLY A 297 9.45 -0.34 11.49
CA GLY A 297 9.07 1.07 11.33
C GLY A 297 9.04 1.56 9.88
N TYR A 298 9.15 0.65 8.91
CA TYR A 298 8.96 0.95 7.49
C TYR A 298 7.52 0.76 7.04
N TYR A 299 7.05 1.68 6.19
CA TYR A 299 5.69 1.70 5.69
C TYR A 299 5.68 1.95 4.18
N GLY A 300 4.79 1.27 3.48
CA GLY A 300 4.46 1.54 2.09
C GLY A 300 3.10 2.23 2.00
N TYR A 301 2.99 3.25 1.15
CA TYR A 301 1.73 3.87 0.78
C TYR A 301 1.60 3.78 -0.73
N GLN A 302 0.66 2.97 -1.18
CA GLN A 302 0.39 2.76 -2.59
C GLN A 302 -0.78 3.63 -3.02
N TYR A 303 -0.51 4.49 -4.01
CA TYR A 303 -1.44 5.38 -4.66
C TYR A 303 -1.93 4.71 -5.94
N SER A 304 -3.22 4.39 -6.00
CA SER A 304 -3.80 3.68 -7.14
C SER A 304 -5.27 4.06 -7.36
N LEU A 305 -5.79 3.68 -8.52
CA LEU A 305 -7.23 3.66 -8.79
C LEU A 305 -7.77 2.23 -8.59
N ARG A 306 -7.35 1.53 -7.51
CA ARG A 306 -7.72 0.15 -7.17
C ARG A 306 -7.52 -0.85 -8.33
N GLY A 307 -6.42 -0.68 -9.07
CA GLY A 307 -6.08 -1.51 -10.22
C GLY A 307 -6.46 -0.93 -11.57
N ALA A 308 -7.25 0.15 -11.61
CA ALA A 308 -7.47 0.88 -12.85
C ALA A 308 -6.25 1.66 -13.29
N SER A 309 -6.04 1.71 -14.61
CA SER A 309 -4.90 2.38 -15.21
C SER A 309 -5.07 3.90 -15.24
N PHE A 310 -3.97 4.63 -15.04
CA PHE A 310 -3.92 6.09 -15.13
C PHE A 310 -2.57 6.57 -15.68
N THR A 311 -2.48 7.83 -16.07
CA THR A 311 -1.21 8.51 -16.36
C THR A 311 -0.93 9.54 -15.28
N VAL A 312 0.35 9.80 -14.98
CA VAL A 312 0.75 10.76 -13.95
C VAL A 312 1.04 12.11 -14.60
N GLU A 313 0.39 13.16 -14.11
CA GLU A 313 0.69 14.55 -14.49
C GLU A 313 1.95 15.05 -13.79
N SER A 314 2.00 14.85 -12.47
CA SER A 314 3.07 15.30 -11.61
C SER A 314 3.10 14.45 -10.35
N VAL A 315 4.25 14.38 -9.70
CA VAL A 315 4.38 13.77 -8.37
C VAL A 315 4.90 14.82 -7.42
N THR A 316 4.16 15.05 -6.35
CA THR A 316 4.50 16.01 -5.31
C THR A 316 4.63 15.31 -3.97
N HIS A 317 5.32 15.94 -3.03
CA HIS A 317 5.38 15.53 -1.64
C HIS A 317 5.40 16.77 -0.75
N ASN A 318 4.42 16.91 0.14
CA ASN A 318 4.23 18.11 0.96
C ASN A 318 4.21 19.40 0.10
N GLY A 319 3.50 19.35 -1.04
CA GLY A 319 3.39 20.45 -2.00
C GLY A 319 4.64 20.69 -2.87
N THR A 320 5.72 19.94 -2.66
CA THR A 320 6.97 20.10 -3.42
C THR A 320 7.02 19.14 -4.60
N LEU A 321 7.25 19.65 -5.81
CA LEU A 321 7.39 18.84 -7.03
C LEU A 321 8.63 17.96 -6.98
N LEU A 322 8.44 16.66 -7.19
CA LEU A 322 9.51 15.68 -7.34
C LEU A 322 9.91 15.57 -8.81
N THR A 323 11.20 15.72 -9.10
CA THR A 323 11.79 15.71 -10.43
C THR A 323 12.65 14.46 -10.64
N GLY A 324 12.95 14.10 -11.89
CA GLY A 324 13.75 12.91 -12.22
C GLY A 324 13.00 11.57 -12.12
N ILE A 325 11.69 11.62 -11.84
CA ILE A 325 10.81 10.46 -11.94
C ILE A 325 10.15 10.50 -13.32
N SER A 326 10.44 9.51 -14.15
CA SER A 326 9.86 9.41 -15.49
C SER A 326 8.80 8.31 -15.55
N PHE A 327 7.72 8.56 -16.27
CA PHE A 327 6.66 7.60 -16.48
C PHE A 327 6.54 7.36 -17.98
N GLN A 328 6.60 6.11 -18.41
CA GLN A 328 6.28 5.74 -19.78
C GLN A 328 4.98 4.94 -19.76
N GLY A 329 4.00 5.42 -20.54
CA GLY A 329 2.70 4.76 -20.68
C GLY A 329 1.80 4.91 -19.47
N THR A 330 0.88 3.95 -19.31
CA THR A 330 -0.10 3.92 -18.24
C THR A 330 0.42 3.14 -17.03
N LEU A 331 0.02 3.58 -15.85
CA LEU A 331 0.41 3.02 -14.56
C LEU A 331 -0.78 2.36 -13.87
N ILE A 332 -0.50 1.37 -13.03
CA ILE A 332 -1.47 0.73 -12.14
C ILE A 332 -1.36 1.34 -10.73
N SER A 333 -0.14 1.67 -10.31
CA SER A 333 0.10 2.29 -9.01
C SER A 333 1.45 3.00 -8.96
N VAL A 334 1.56 3.92 -8.01
CA VAL A 334 2.81 4.50 -7.53
C VAL A 334 2.86 4.28 -6.03
N SER A 335 3.97 3.82 -5.48
CA SER A 335 4.13 3.61 -4.04
C SER A 335 5.24 4.48 -3.49
N GLY A 336 4.99 5.17 -2.38
CA GLY A 336 6.04 5.77 -1.56
C GLY A 336 6.39 4.84 -0.40
N TYR A 337 7.67 4.70 -0.10
CA TYR A 337 8.15 3.96 1.08
C TYR A 337 8.86 4.90 2.05
N TYR A 338 8.50 4.79 3.32
CA TYR A 338 8.87 5.75 4.36
C TYR A 338 9.46 5.02 5.56
N TYR A 339 10.30 5.74 6.30
CA TYR A 339 10.68 5.35 7.65
C TYR A 339 9.98 6.27 8.65
N GLY A 340 8.97 5.75 9.35
CA GLY A 340 8.20 6.52 10.33
C GLY A 340 8.86 6.58 11.72
N GLY A 341 9.85 5.73 11.99
CA GLY A 341 10.48 5.65 13.31
C GLY A 341 9.45 5.46 14.44
N LYS A 342 9.44 6.37 15.42
CA LYS A 342 8.45 6.36 16.53
C LYS A 342 7.04 6.76 16.08
N ASN A 343 6.93 7.48 14.95
CA ASN A 343 5.68 7.98 14.39
C ASN A 343 5.41 7.34 13.02
N PRO A 344 4.81 6.14 12.96
CA PRO A 344 4.39 5.47 11.71
C PRO A 344 3.53 6.23 10.72
N THR A 345 2.98 7.39 11.11
CA THR A 345 2.26 8.30 10.22
C THR A 345 3.15 9.42 9.69
N ASP A 346 4.41 9.47 10.11
CA ASP A 346 5.41 10.40 9.62
C ASP A 346 5.78 10.03 8.20
N GLN A 347 5.17 10.76 7.27
CA GLN A 347 5.43 10.67 5.86
C GLN A 347 6.48 11.70 5.40
N SER A 348 7.17 12.40 6.32
CA SER A 348 8.16 13.43 5.94
C SER A 348 9.38 12.85 5.21
N ASN A 349 9.64 11.55 5.35
CA ASN A 349 10.85 10.91 4.87
C ASN A 349 10.58 9.76 3.89
N ILE A 350 10.26 10.09 2.63
CA ILE A 350 10.27 9.11 1.54
C ILE A 350 11.71 8.67 1.29
N LEU A 351 11.94 7.35 1.31
CA LEU A 351 13.20 6.70 1.00
C LEU A 351 13.24 6.16 -0.43
N LEU A 352 12.15 5.55 -0.87
CA LEU A 352 12.05 4.86 -2.15
C LEU A 352 10.67 5.14 -2.78
N ILE A 353 10.64 5.29 -4.10
CA ILE A 353 9.39 5.35 -4.88
C ILE A 353 9.37 4.16 -5.82
N GLU A 354 8.30 3.36 -5.78
CA GLU A 354 8.02 2.30 -6.76
C GLU A 354 6.97 2.80 -7.75
N VAL A 355 7.19 2.51 -9.03
CA VAL A 355 6.28 2.78 -10.12
C VAL A 355 5.92 1.46 -10.79
N VAL A 356 4.62 1.18 -10.92
CA VAL A 356 4.11 -0.05 -11.53
C VAL A 356 3.39 0.27 -12.83
N ALA A 357 3.97 -0.12 -13.96
CA ALA A 357 3.38 0.07 -15.29
C ALA A 357 2.26 -0.95 -15.57
N SER A 358 1.28 -0.55 -16.38
CA SER A 358 0.20 -1.42 -16.86
C SER A 358 0.71 -2.43 -17.92
N GLY A 359 0.06 -3.59 -18.01
CA GLY A 359 0.33 -4.63 -19.02
C GLY A 359 1.45 -5.61 -18.67
N ASN A 360 2.70 -5.13 -18.60
CA ASN A 360 3.87 -6.01 -18.42
C ASN A 360 4.36 -6.12 -16.97
N SER A 361 3.64 -5.52 -16.01
CA SER A 361 4.04 -5.43 -14.60
C SER A 361 5.51 -5.01 -14.45
N LYS A 362 5.96 -4.03 -15.26
CA LYS A 362 7.32 -3.50 -15.14
C LYS A 362 7.38 -2.64 -13.89
N TYR A 363 8.31 -2.96 -13.01
CA TYR A 363 8.59 -2.21 -11.79
C TYR A 363 9.78 -1.30 -12.03
N SER A 364 9.61 -0.01 -11.74
CA SER A 364 10.71 0.97 -11.74
C SER A 364 10.84 1.54 -10.34
N TYR A 365 12.06 1.74 -9.89
CA TYR A 365 12.35 2.15 -8.52
C TYR A 365 13.18 3.42 -8.55
N TYR A 366 12.84 4.39 -7.72
CA TYR A 366 13.52 5.68 -7.68
C TYR A 366 13.98 5.97 -6.28
N GLN A 367 15.22 6.47 -6.17
CA GLN A 367 15.81 6.93 -4.92
C GLN A 367 16.20 8.41 -5.04
N LYS A 368 16.32 9.10 -3.92
CA LYS A 368 16.80 10.48 -3.92
C LYS A 368 18.23 10.52 -4.42
N LYS A 369 18.52 11.44 -5.34
CA LYS A 369 19.89 11.67 -5.84
C LYS A 369 20.78 12.22 -4.72
N ASN A 370 20.27 13.24 -4.01
CA ASN A 370 20.93 13.86 -2.86
C ASN A 370 19.91 14.04 -1.71
N LYS A 371 20.39 14.16 -0.47
CA LYS A 371 19.55 14.26 0.75
C LYS A 371 18.40 15.29 0.67
N SER A 372 18.73 16.52 0.30
CA SER A 372 17.79 17.66 0.29
C SER A 372 17.20 17.91 -1.10
N SER A 373 17.51 17.06 -2.07
CA SER A 373 17.05 17.26 -3.43
C SER A 373 15.63 16.72 -3.59
N ASN A 374 14.84 17.45 -4.37
CA ASN A 374 13.61 16.94 -4.97
C ASN A 374 13.89 16.16 -6.26
N GLU A 375 15.16 16.00 -6.63
CA GLU A 375 15.63 15.20 -7.75
C GLU A 375 15.81 13.74 -7.35
N TRP A 376 15.17 12.88 -8.10
CA TRP A 376 15.21 11.44 -7.97
C TRP A 376 15.97 10.85 -9.15
N THR A 377 16.61 9.70 -8.92
CA THR A 377 17.23 8.90 -9.96
C THR A 377 16.63 7.52 -9.94
N GLU A 378 16.43 6.93 -11.12
CA GLU A 378 16.08 5.53 -11.23
C GLU A 378 17.20 4.69 -10.61
N LEU A 379 16.82 3.72 -9.79
CA LEU A 379 17.70 2.69 -9.26
C LEU A 379 17.90 1.66 -10.37
N ASP A 380 19.13 1.51 -10.84
CA ASP A 380 19.44 0.52 -11.89
C ASP A 380 19.26 -0.89 -11.34
N ARG A 381 18.11 -1.49 -11.65
CA ARG A 381 17.80 -2.86 -11.29
C ARG A 381 16.89 -3.51 -12.31
N SER A 382 17.18 -4.77 -12.61
CA SER A 382 16.33 -5.58 -13.48
C SER A 382 15.23 -6.30 -12.70
N GLY A 383 14.06 -6.40 -13.31
CA GLY A 383 13.15 -7.53 -13.09
C GLY A 383 12.14 -7.39 -11.93
N LYS A 384 12.09 -8.41 -11.07
CA LYS A 384 10.95 -8.72 -10.18
C LYS A 384 10.65 -7.61 -9.18
N ARG A 385 9.37 -7.57 -8.77
CA ARG A 385 8.89 -6.71 -7.68
C ARG A 385 9.68 -6.95 -6.41
N LEU A 386 10.00 -5.87 -5.70
CA LEU A 386 10.44 -5.93 -4.32
C LEU A 386 9.30 -6.27 -3.39
N VAL A 387 9.43 -7.40 -2.72
CA VAL A 387 8.52 -7.84 -1.66
C VAL A 387 9.33 -8.23 -0.43
N ASP A 388 8.69 -8.18 0.72
CA ASP A 388 9.18 -8.70 2.00
C ASP A 388 10.64 -8.29 2.34
N GLU A 389 11.50 -9.26 2.63
CA GLU A 389 12.87 -9.02 3.10
C GLU A 389 13.73 -8.29 2.05
N ALA A 390 13.53 -8.55 0.76
CA ALA A 390 14.28 -7.88 -0.30
C ALA A 390 13.97 -6.37 -0.33
N LEU A 391 12.69 -6.01 -0.18
CA LEU A 391 12.27 -4.61 -0.05
C LEU A 391 12.87 -3.99 1.21
N LYS A 392 12.75 -4.69 2.34
CA LYS A 392 13.23 -4.22 3.64
C LYS A 392 14.73 -3.95 3.67
N VAL A 393 15.56 -4.83 3.10
CA VAL A 393 17.01 -4.65 3.01
C VAL A 393 17.36 -3.36 2.25
N ILE A 394 16.67 -3.09 1.14
CA ILE A 394 16.87 -1.86 0.37
C ILE A 394 16.50 -0.63 1.20
N LEU A 395 15.35 -0.65 1.89
CA LEU A 395 14.92 0.46 2.75
C LEU A 395 15.91 0.73 3.89
N ILE A 396 16.48 -0.33 4.49
CA ILE A 396 17.53 -0.22 5.51
C ILE A 396 18.79 0.45 4.93
N ASN A 397 19.22 0.04 3.74
CA ASN A 397 20.41 0.61 3.11
C ASN A 397 20.20 2.08 2.75
N LEU A 398 19.04 2.44 2.19
CA LEU A 398 18.69 3.83 1.86
C LEU A 398 18.60 4.70 3.10
N LYS A 399 18.04 4.17 4.20
CA LYS A 399 18.01 4.87 5.48
C LYS A 399 19.42 5.14 6.01
N LYS A 400 20.30 4.13 6.03
CA LYS A 400 21.70 4.29 6.47
C LYS A 400 22.47 5.28 5.60
N LEU A 401 22.25 5.25 4.28
CA LEU A 401 22.83 6.21 3.35
C LEU A 401 22.40 7.64 3.70
N LYS A 402 21.10 7.85 3.92
CA LYS A 402 20.58 9.16 4.34
C LYS A 402 21.20 9.64 5.65
N GLU A 403 21.25 8.79 6.68
CA GLU A 403 21.88 9.12 7.97
C GLU A 403 23.38 9.47 7.82
N THR A 404 24.06 8.84 6.87
CA THR A 404 25.47 9.14 6.56
C THR A 404 25.60 10.51 5.89
N LEU A 405 24.73 10.82 4.93
CA LEU A 405 24.66 12.15 4.30
C LEU A 405 24.33 13.24 5.34
N ASP A 406 23.42 12.96 6.28
CA ASP A 406 23.09 13.89 7.38
C ASP A 406 24.30 14.24 8.24
N LYS A 407 25.15 13.25 8.54
CA LYS A 407 26.39 13.45 9.31
C LYS A 407 27.43 14.25 8.53
N LEU A 408 27.52 14.03 7.21
CA LEU A 408 28.43 14.78 6.35
C LEU A 408 28.07 16.27 6.32
N ASP A 409 26.80 16.63 6.13
CA ASP A 409 26.36 18.02 6.17
C ASP A 409 26.69 18.70 7.52
N GLN A 410 26.51 17.98 8.63
CA GLN A 410 26.85 18.50 9.96
C GLN A 410 28.36 18.73 10.13
N LEU A 411 29.19 17.88 9.54
CA LEU A 411 30.64 18.04 9.54
C LEU A 411 31.06 19.23 8.67
N GLU A 412 30.46 19.38 7.49
CA GLU A 412 30.71 20.53 6.61
C GLU A 412 30.33 21.86 7.28
N ALA A 413 29.16 21.94 7.91
CA ALA A 413 28.73 23.12 8.66
C ALA A 413 29.67 23.44 9.85
N ARG A 414 30.19 22.41 10.53
CA ARG A 414 31.20 22.59 11.61
C ARG A 414 32.52 23.10 11.07
N LEU A 415 32.96 22.59 9.92
CA LEU A 415 34.19 23.00 9.26
C LEU A 415 34.10 24.45 8.78
N GLU A 416 32.98 24.86 8.21
CA GLU A 416 32.72 26.26 7.83
C GLU A 416 32.78 27.20 9.05
N LYS A 417 32.17 26.79 10.17
CA LYS A 417 32.23 27.55 11.42
C LYS A 417 33.65 27.67 11.98
N LEU A 418 34.46 26.62 11.88
CA LEU A 418 35.87 26.65 12.30
C LEU A 418 36.70 27.58 11.41
N ASN A 419 36.51 27.52 10.10
CA ASN A 419 37.18 28.42 9.15
C ASN A 419 36.83 29.88 9.41
N LYS A 420 35.55 30.18 9.71
CA LYS A 420 35.12 31.53 10.09
C LYS A 420 35.84 32.01 11.36
N LYS A 421 35.91 31.19 12.39
CA LYS A 421 36.64 31.51 13.64
C LYS A 421 38.13 31.75 13.40
N LEU A 422 38.75 30.95 12.52
CA LEU A 422 40.16 31.10 12.17
C LEU A 422 40.41 32.44 11.49
N ASN A 423 39.59 32.82 10.51
CA ASN A 423 39.70 34.09 9.81
C ASN A 423 39.44 35.30 10.72
N GLU A 424 38.51 35.19 11.67
CA GLU A 424 38.27 36.23 12.68
C GLU A 424 39.48 36.40 13.63
N SER A 425 40.17 35.31 13.97
CA SER A 425 41.36 35.36 14.83
C SER A 425 42.59 36.00 14.16
N HIS A 426 42.63 36.08 12.84
CA HIS A 426 43.74 36.69 12.09
C HIS A 426 43.56 38.20 11.83
N ASN A 427 42.40 38.80 12.15
CA ASN A 427 42.15 40.23 11.93
C ASN A 427 42.38 41.12 13.18
N THR A 428 42.90 40.57 14.28
CA THR A 428 43.29 41.35 15.48
C THR A 428 44.74 41.87 15.45
N GLY A 429 45.42 41.77 14.30
CA GLY A 429 46.80 42.22 14.10
C GLY A 429 46.94 43.57 13.40
N VAL A 430 46.25 44.63 13.85
CA VAL A 430 46.82 45.98 13.71
C VAL A 430 47.96 46.07 14.74
N LEU A 431 49.08 45.43 14.40
CA LEU A 431 50.37 45.74 14.99
C LEU A 431 50.74 47.13 14.48
N ALA A 432 50.39 48.14 15.27
CA ALA A 432 50.95 49.46 15.16
C ALA A 432 52.48 49.34 15.31
N GLY A 433 53.17 49.56 14.19
CA GLY A 433 54.54 50.07 14.09
C GLY A 433 55.58 49.54 15.08
N SER A 434 56.31 48.52 14.70
CA SER A 434 57.76 48.48 14.96
C SER A 434 58.45 47.89 13.74
N SER A 435 59.02 48.79 12.95
CA SER A 435 59.93 48.50 11.85
C SER A 435 61.22 47.88 12.38
N VAL A 436 61.48 46.60 12.07
CA VAL A 436 62.84 46.06 12.10
C VAL A 436 63.00 45.00 11.01
N GLY A 437 63.91 45.29 10.08
CA GLY A 437 64.93 44.34 9.63
C GLY A 437 64.51 43.23 8.67
N THR A 438 64.80 43.46 7.40
CA THR A 438 65.08 42.45 6.37
C THR A 438 65.93 41.28 6.88
N GLY A 439 65.46 40.04 6.67
CA GLY A 439 66.22 38.83 6.98
C GLY A 439 65.63 37.56 6.36
N LEU A 440 66.17 37.21 5.19
CA LEU A 440 66.27 35.88 4.55
C LEU A 440 65.62 34.64 5.20
N GLY A 441 64.85 33.92 4.38
CA GLY A 441 64.86 32.44 4.33
C GLY A 441 63.77 31.72 5.12
N GLY A 442 62.82 31.09 4.42
CA GLY A 442 61.88 30.15 5.06
C GLY A 442 60.91 29.52 4.08
N ALA A 443 61.04 28.21 3.88
CA ALA A 443 60.27 27.38 2.97
C ALA A 443 58.75 27.48 3.20
N GLY A 444 57.99 27.64 2.11
CA GLY A 444 56.54 27.61 2.09
C GLY A 444 56.00 26.20 2.39
N LEU A 445 55.64 25.97 3.64
CA LEU A 445 54.72 24.91 4.08
C LEU A 445 53.35 25.56 4.33
N GLY A 446 52.35 25.25 3.51
CA GLY A 446 50.99 25.73 3.79
C GLY A 446 49.97 25.61 2.68
N ALA A 447 49.79 24.43 2.10
CA ALA A 447 48.57 24.10 1.33
C ALA A 447 48.38 22.58 1.26
N LEU A 448 48.12 21.94 2.40
CA LEU A 448 47.69 20.54 2.40
C LEU A 448 46.18 20.49 2.05
N ALA A 449 45.92 19.89 0.89
CA ALA A 449 44.63 19.72 0.26
C ALA A 449 43.53 19.14 1.17
N VAL A 450 42.50 19.94 1.45
CA VAL A 450 41.17 19.47 1.85
C VAL A 450 40.37 19.24 0.56
N TRP A 451 40.71 18.21 -0.21
CA TRP A 451 39.99 17.90 -1.46
C TRP A 451 39.89 16.39 -1.70
N LYS A 452 39.20 15.68 -0.79
CA LYS A 452 38.80 14.27 -1.00
C LYS A 452 37.33 13.96 -0.67
N GLY A 453 36.53 14.97 -0.31
CA GLY A 453 35.09 14.80 -0.04
C GLY A 453 34.31 14.22 -1.24
N PRO A 454 34.43 14.79 -2.45
CA PRO A 454 33.66 14.33 -3.61
C PRO A 454 34.03 12.91 -4.08
N ALA A 455 35.31 12.53 -3.99
CA ALA A 455 35.81 11.24 -4.48
C ALA A 455 35.37 10.06 -3.60
N LEU A 456 35.23 10.25 -2.28
CA LEU A 456 34.72 9.22 -1.38
C LEU A 456 33.21 9.00 -1.56
N ILE A 457 32.45 10.06 -1.82
CA ILE A 457 31.01 9.98 -2.10
C ILE A 457 30.78 9.26 -3.43
N ALA A 458 31.54 9.60 -4.48
CA ALA A 458 31.44 8.92 -5.78
C ALA A 458 31.77 7.42 -5.68
N ARG A 459 32.75 7.03 -4.86
CA ARG A 459 33.17 5.63 -4.68
C ARG A 459 32.23 4.79 -3.81
N LEU A 460 31.44 5.44 -2.94
CA LEU A 460 30.38 4.78 -2.18
C LEU A 460 29.13 4.54 -3.05
N ILE A 461 28.82 5.50 -3.92
CA ILE A 461 27.69 5.43 -4.87
C ILE A 461 27.92 4.38 -5.98
N THR A 462 29.16 4.19 -6.44
CA THR A 462 29.48 3.17 -7.48
C THR A 462 29.57 1.73 -6.95
N ARG A 463 29.45 1.51 -5.64
CA ARG A 463 29.56 0.18 -5.01
C ARG A 463 28.26 -0.35 -4.40
N LEU A 464 27.20 0.45 -4.43
CA LEU A 464 25.82 0.05 -4.12
C LEU A 464 25.07 -0.10 -5.44
#